data_AF-A0A7U2QWS5-F1
#
_entry.id   AF-A0A7U2QWS5-F1
#
_cell.length_a   1.000
_cell.length_b   1.000
_cell.length_c   1.000
_cell.angle_alpha   90.00
_cell.angle_beta   90.00
_cell.angle_gamma   90.00
#
_symmetry.space_group_name_H-M   'P 1'
#
loop_
_entity.id
_entity.type
_entity.pdbx_description
1 polymer ?
#
loop_
_entity_poly.entity_id
_entity_poly.type
_entity_poly.pdbx_seq_one_letter_code
_entity_poly.pdbx_strand_id
1 'polypeptide(L)'
;MPPRSTHQTSLPEGDGVTYDESDMALFRAKLAYHSTIEERMASRDNNLVSIAEHQGRLLKRWDMLKVLEKEMAEKGKSLEPAERQQLAQYAWRFKRLENLATQNAS
;
A
#
# COMPACT_ATOMS: atom_id res chain seq x y z
N MET A 1 10.82 -24.35 51.13
CA MET A 1 11.20 -23.16 50.34
C MET A 1 10.20 -23.02 49.19
N PRO A 2 9.54 -21.86 48.99
CA PRO A 2 8.63 -21.68 47.87
C PRO A 2 9.43 -21.33 46.60
N PRO A 3 9.02 -21.78 45.40
CA PRO A 3 9.74 -21.49 44.17
C PRO A 3 9.49 -20.05 43.69
N ARG A 4 10.55 -19.50 43.09
CA ARG A 4 10.72 -18.11 42.66
C ARG A 4 9.67 -17.67 41.65
N SER A 5 9.19 -16.44 41.84
CA SER A 5 8.41 -15.65 40.89
C SER A 5 9.11 -15.62 39.53
N THR A 6 8.43 -16.15 38.50
CA THR A 6 8.77 -15.93 37.10
C THR A 6 8.71 -14.44 36.80
N HIS A 7 9.87 -13.84 36.55
CA HIS A 7 10.00 -12.48 36.05
C HIS A 7 9.09 -12.32 34.83
N GLN A 8 8.16 -11.38 34.94
CA GLN A 8 7.43 -10.81 33.83
C GLN A 8 8.44 -10.33 32.80
N THR A 9 8.56 -11.04 31.68
CA THR A 9 9.08 -10.45 30.45
C THR A 9 7.96 -9.57 29.90
N SER A 10 7.80 -8.37 30.46
CA SER A 10 7.08 -7.30 29.79
C SER A 10 7.90 -6.94 28.56
N LEU A 11 7.60 -7.58 27.43
CA LEU A 11 7.92 -7.01 26.13
C LEU A 11 7.38 -5.56 26.16
N PRO A 12 8.16 -4.56 25.72
CA PRO A 12 7.62 -3.22 25.61
C PRO A 12 6.38 -3.33 24.75
N GLU A 13 5.22 -2.99 25.33
CA GLU A 13 3.99 -2.78 24.59
C GLU A 13 4.36 -1.74 23.54
N GLY A 14 4.55 -2.17 22.30
CA GLY A 14 4.92 -1.26 21.23
C GLY A 14 3.84 -0.20 21.22
N ASP A 15 4.22 1.07 21.44
CA ASP A 15 3.32 2.21 21.29
C ASP A 15 2.58 2.02 19.98
N GLY A 16 1.33 1.59 20.06
CA GLY A 16 0.64 0.97 18.94
C GLY A 16 0.35 2.01 17.88
N VAL A 17 1.27 2.21 16.94
CA VAL A 17 1.05 3.09 15.80
C VAL A 17 -0.02 2.41 14.94
N THR A 18 -1.27 2.83 15.14
CA THR A 18 -2.39 2.42 14.31
C THR A 18 -2.26 3.15 12.97
N TYR A 19 -1.86 2.42 11.94
CA TYR A 19 -1.82 2.95 10.58
C TYR A 19 -3.22 2.92 9.98
N ASP A 20 -3.57 3.97 9.24
CA ASP A 20 -4.74 3.96 8.37
C ASP A 20 -4.55 2.87 7.29
N GLU A 21 -5.55 2.00 7.13
CA GLU A 21 -5.45 0.86 6.20
C GLU A 21 -5.30 1.32 4.74
N SER A 22 -5.85 2.49 4.38
CA SER A 22 -5.68 3.05 3.03
C SER A 22 -4.26 3.57 2.80
N ASP A 23 -3.62 4.15 3.82
CA ASP A 23 -2.19 4.52 3.77
C ASP A 23 -1.30 3.28 3.64
N MET A 24 -1.61 2.24 4.43
CA MET A 24 -0.90 0.96 4.37
C MET A 24 -1.04 0.29 3.00
N ALA A 25 -2.24 0.34 2.40
CA ALA A 25 -2.49 -0.20 1.07
C ALA A 25 -1.68 0.53 -0.01
N LEU A 26 -1.61 1.87 0.05
CA LEU A 26 -0.81 2.67 -0.88
C LEU A 26 0.69 2.39 -0.71
N PHE A 27 1.16 2.25 0.54
CA PHE A 27 2.55 1.90 0.82
C PHE A 27 2.93 0.54 0.22
N ARG A 28 2.10 -0.49 0.46
CA ARG A 28 2.30 -1.83 -0.12
C ARG A 28 2.27 -1.79 -1.64
N ALA A 29 1.36 -1.02 -2.23
CA ALA A 29 1.29 -0.86 -3.68
C ALA A 29 2.56 -0.22 -4.25
N LYS A 30 3.15 0.77 -3.57
CA LYS A 30 4.45 1.33 -3.96
C LYS A 30 5.55 0.27 -3.93
N LEU A 31 5.65 -0.54 -2.88
CA LEU A 31 6.64 -1.62 -2.80
C LEU A 31 6.48 -2.62 -3.95
N ALA A 32 5.25 -3.07 -4.20
CA ALA A 32 4.96 -4.00 -5.29
C ALA A 32 5.28 -3.41 -6.68
N TYR A 33 5.07 -2.12 -6.88
CA TYR A 33 5.47 -1.44 -8.12
C TYR A 33 6.99 -1.44 -8.32
N HIS A 34 7.79 -1.19 -7.28
CA HIS A 34 9.24 -1.27 -7.39
C HIS A 34 9.69 -2.67 -7.80
N SER A 35 9.14 -3.72 -7.17
CA SER A 35 9.39 -5.10 -7.56
C SER A 35 9.00 -5.38 -9.02
N THR A 36 7.87 -4.85 -9.48
CA THR A 36 7.45 -4.98 -10.89
C THR A 36 8.44 -4.31 -11.86
N ILE A 37 9.00 -3.15 -11.47
CA ILE A 37 10.02 -2.46 -12.28
C ILE A 37 11.33 -3.24 -12.31
N GLU A 38 11.76 -3.82 -11.19
CA GLU A 38 12.96 -4.66 -11.14
C GLU A 38 12.81 -5.89 -12.05
N GLU A 39 11.68 -6.59 -11.97
CA GLU A 39 11.36 -7.74 -12.83
C GLU A 39 11.31 -7.35 -14.31
N ARG A 40 10.70 -6.18 -14.62
CA ARG A 40 10.69 -5.63 -15.97
C ARG A 40 12.11 -5.35 -16.48
N MET A 41 13.01 -4.84 -15.64
CA MET A 41 14.39 -4.57 -16.05
C MET A 41 15.21 -5.86 -16.22
N ALA A 42 14.92 -6.89 -15.43
CA ALA A 42 15.59 -8.19 -15.50
C ALA A 42 15.09 -9.06 -16.67
N SER A 43 13.84 -8.89 -17.09
CA SER A 43 13.19 -9.69 -18.13
C SER A 43 13.03 -8.94 -19.46
N ARG A 44 12.68 -9.67 -20.53
CA ARG A 44 12.22 -9.11 -21.82
C ARG A 44 10.70 -9.21 -21.98
N ASP A 45 9.95 -9.36 -20.89
CA ASP A 45 8.49 -9.47 -20.96
C ASP A 45 7.85 -8.12 -21.28
N ASN A 46 7.34 -7.98 -22.50
CA ASN A 46 6.61 -6.79 -22.94
C ASN A 46 5.32 -6.55 -22.14
N ASN A 47 4.73 -7.59 -21.54
CA ASN A 47 3.56 -7.45 -20.69
C ASN A 47 3.88 -6.65 -19.43
N LEU A 48 5.05 -6.88 -18.82
CA LEU A 48 5.49 -6.15 -17.62
C LEU A 48 5.71 -4.66 -17.89
N VAL A 49 6.10 -4.29 -19.12
CA VAL A 49 6.18 -2.87 -19.53
C VAL A 49 4.80 -2.21 -19.41
N SER A 50 3.79 -2.80 -20.05
CA SER A 50 2.42 -2.28 -20.01
C SER A 50 1.85 -2.26 -18.58
N ILE A 51 2.06 -3.33 -17.81
CA ILE A 51 1.58 -3.43 -16.43
C ILE A 51 2.21 -2.34 -15.56
N ALA A 52 3.53 -2.17 -15.63
CA ALA A 52 4.25 -1.14 -14.88
C ALA A 52 3.76 0.26 -15.21
N GLU A 53 3.53 0.59 -16.48
CA GLU A 53 2.99 1.90 -16.86
C GLU A 53 1.60 2.15 -16.26
N HIS A 54 0.73 1.15 -16.26
CA HIS A 54 -0.61 1.27 -15.67
C HIS A 54 -0.54 1.41 -14.14
N GLN A 55 0.30 0.61 -13.48
CA GLN A 55 0.57 0.73 -12.04
C GLN A 55 1.08 2.12 -11.68
N GLY A 56 2.07 2.65 -12.42
CA GLY A 56 2.63 3.98 -12.17
C GLY A 56 1.61 5.10 -12.34
N ARG A 57 0.77 5.05 -13.39
CA ARG A 57 -0.33 6.02 -13.58
C ARG A 57 -1.34 5.97 -12.44
N LEU A 58 -1.67 4.78 -11.97
CA LEU A 58 -2.62 4.58 -10.89
C LEU A 58 -2.06 5.10 -9.56
N LEU A 59 -0.81 4.75 -9.24
CA LEU A 59 -0.12 5.24 -8.03
C LEU A 59 -0.06 6.75 -8.00
N LYS A 60 0.29 7.41 -9.11
CA LYS A 60 0.34 8.88 -9.17
C LYS A 60 -1.01 9.52 -8.81
N ARG A 61 -2.12 8.97 -9.32
CA ARG A 61 -3.47 9.47 -9.02
C ARG A 61 -3.88 9.19 -7.58
N TRP A 62 -3.54 8.01 -7.08
CA TRP A 62 -3.82 7.61 -5.71
C TRP A 62 -3.05 8.49 -4.71
N ASP A 63 -1.75 8.71 -4.93
CA ASP A 63 -0.92 9.61 -4.14
C ASP A 63 -1.51 11.02 -4.09
N MET A 64 -1.91 11.58 -5.23
CA MET A 64 -2.52 12.91 -5.31
C MET A 64 -3.83 12.99 -4.50
N LEU A 65 -4.65 11.95 -4.54
CA LEU A 65 -5.90 11.90 -3.77
C LEU A 65 -5.64 11.77 -2.27
N LYS A 66 -4.59 11.06 -1.86
CA LYS A 66 -4.17 10.97 -0.45
C LYS A 66 -3.54 12.26 0.07
N VAL A 67 -2.87 13.04 -0.79
CA VAL A 67 -2.46 14.41 -0.46
C VAL A 67 -3.69 15.29 -0.23
N LEU A 68 -4.68 15.23 -1.13
CA LEU A 68 -5.93 15.97 -0.96
C LEU A 68 -6.67 15.59 0.33
N GLU A 69 -6.71 14.30 0.68
CA GLU A 69 -7.31 13.84 1.94
C GLU A 69 -6.66 14.49 3.15
N LYS A 70 -5.32 14.55 3.18
CA LYS A 70 -4.57 15.19 4.27
C LYS A 70 -4.86 16.69 4.34
N GLU A 71 -4.84 17.39 3.21
CA GLU A 71 -5.16 18.82 3.15
C GLU A 71 -6.60 19.13 3.62
N MET A 72 -7.55 18.24 3.33
CA MET A 72 -8.93 18.36 3.80
C MET A 72 -9.02 18.09 5.30
N ALA A 73 -8.34 17.07 5.80
CA ALA A 73 -8.28 16.74 7.22
C ALA A 73 -7.67 17.88 8.05
N GLU A 74 -6.61 18.54 7.57
CA GLU A 74 -6.02 19.73 8.19
C GLU A 74 -6.99 20.90 8.28
N LYS A 75 -7.95 20.99 7.35
CA LYS A 75 -9.04 21.98 7.35
C LYS A 75 -10.26 21.53 8.16
N GLY A 76 -10.17 20.41 8.88
CA GLY A 76 -11.28 19.81 9.63
C GLY A 76 -12.39 19.23 8.76
N LYS A 77 -12.11 18.97 7.47
CA LYS A 77 -13.03 18.37 6.50
C LYS A 77 -12.60 16.95 6.19
N SER A 78 -13.50 16.18 5.60
CA SER A 78 -13.21 14.83 5.10
C SER A 78 -13.42 14.78 3.59
N LEU A 79 -12.80 13.81 2.92
CA LEU A 79 -13.11 13.53 1.51
C LEU A 79 -14.60 13.25 1.31
N GLU A 80 -15.10 13.64 0.14
CA GLU A 80 -16.44 13.30 -0.31
C GLU A 80 -16.58 11.77 -0.45
N PRO A 81 -17.79 11.20 -0.30
CA PRO A 81 -17.99 9.75 -0.43
C PRO A 81 -17.48 9.18 -1.76
N ALA A 82 -17.63 9.93 -2.86
CA ALA A 82 -17.13 9.54 -4.17
C ALA A 82 -15.59 9.44 -4.22
N GLU A 83 -14.90 10.35 -3.55
CA GLU A 83 -13.42 10.37 -3.46
C GLU A 83 -12.91 9.19 -2.61
N ARG A 84 -13.57 8.90 -1.47
CA ARG A 84 -13.25 7.71 -0.67
C ARG A 84 -13.47 6.42 -1.47
N GLN A 85 -14.54 6.35 -2.25
CA GLN A 85 -14.78 5.21 -3.14
C GLN A 85 -13.68 5.10 -4.21
N GLN A 86 -13.16 6.21 -4.73
CA GLN A 86 -12.02 6.19 -5.65
C GLN A 86 -10.76 5.62 -5.01
N LEU A 87 -10.45 5.95 -3.75
CA LEU A 87 -9.33 5.33 -3.02
C LEU A 87 -9.44 3.81 -2.97
N ALA A 88 -10.62 3.29 -2.62
CA ALA A 88 -10.87 1.85 -2.61
C ALA A 88 -10.74 1.22 -4.02
N GLN A 89 -11.21 1.91 -5.05
CA GLN A 89 -11.05 1.46 -6.44
C GLN A 89 -9.59 1.43 -6.88
N TYR A 90 -8.78 2.41 -6.48
CA TYR A 90 -7.34 2.40 -6.78
C TYR A 90 -6.67 1.21 -6.11
N ALA A 91 -6.93 0.94 -4.83
CA ALA A 91 -6.40 -0.25 -4.16
C ALA A 91 -6.76 -1.55 -4.89
N TRP A 92 -8.03 -1.71 -5.25
CA TRP A 92 -8.49 -2.91 -5.96
C TRP A 92 -7.87 -3.05 -7.36
N ARG A 93 -7.85 -1.97 -8.15
CA ARG A 93 -7.25 -1.98 -9.51
C ARG A 93 -5.76 -2.25 -9.46
N PHE A 94 -5.05 -1.68 -8.48
CA PHE A 94 -3.63 -1.95 -8.30
C PHE A 94 -3.40 -3.43 -8.02
N LYS A 95 -4.16 -4.01 -7.07
CA LYS A 95 -4.01 -5.41 -6.70
C LYS A 95 -4.27 -6.35 -7.88
N ARG A 96 -5.22 -6.00 -8.75
CA ARG A 96 -5.45 -6.73 -10.01
C ARG A 96 -4.21 -6.72 -10.92
N LEU A 97 -3.57 -5.56 -11.08
CA LEU A 97 -2.35 -5.43 -11.89
C LEU A 97 -1.15 -6.16 -11.28
N GLU A 98 -0.99 -6.10 -9.95
CA GLU A 98 0.02 -6.84 -9.21
C GLU A 98 -0.13 -8.36 -9.40
N ASN A 99 -1.36 -8.89 -9.32
CA ASN A 99 -1.61 -10.30 -9.58
C ASN A 99 -1.25 -10.69 -11.03
N LEU A 100 -1.51 -9.82 -12.01
CA LEU A 100 -1.11 -10.08 -13.40
C LEU A 100 0.41 -10.05 -13.58
N ALA A 101 1.13 -9.17 -12.88
CA ALA A 101 2.58 -9.11 -12.92
C ALA A 101 3.23 -10.39 -12.34
N THR A 102 2.64 -10.91 -11.25
CA THR A 102 3.18 -12.07 -10.53
C THR A 102 2.78 -13.42 -11.12
N GLN A 103 1.65 -13.50 -11.83
CA GLN A 103 1.21 -14.73 -12.51
C GLN A 103 2.13 -15.15 -13.67
N ASN A 104 2.85 -14.20 -14.28
CA ASN A 104 3.81 -14.50 -15.35
C ASN A 104 5.20 -14.89 -14.83
N ALA A 105 5.45 -14.80 -13.52
CA ALA A 105 6.73 -15.12 -12.89
C ALA A 105 6.86 -16.60 -12.47
N SER A 106 5.94 -17.48 -12.92
CA SER A 106 5.89 -18.92 -12.61
C SER A 106 6.21 -19.80 -13.81
#